data_AF-A0A3E0MV35-F1
#
_entry.id   AF-A0A3E0MV35-F1
#
_cell.length_a   1.000
_cell.length_b   1.000
_cell.length_c   1.000
_cell.angle_alpha   90.00
_cell.angle_beta   90.00
_cell.angle_gamma   90.00
#
_symmetry.space_group_name_H-M   'P 1'
#
loop_
_entity.id
_entity.type
_entity.pdbx_description
1 polymer ?
#
loop_
_entity_poly.entity_id
_entity_poly.type
_entity_poly.pdbx_seq_one_letter_code
_entity_poly.pdbx_strand_id
1 'polypeptide(L)' 'MITHKRNFLRDSDWQWLKLSGKTRHGKNRIASHGIHWLVQADGTFKGNPAWLVSSMHKSDKGDFDRRWILKQNDPDFVVE' A
#
# COMPACT_ATOMS: atom_id res chain seq x y z
N MET A 1 -25.78 -3.32 -17.69
CA MET A 1 -25.18 -3.32 -16.34
C MET A 1 -23.82 -3.98 -16.44
N ILE A 2 -22.73 -3.20 -16.40
CA ILE A 2 -21.37 -3.75 -16.49
C ILE A 2 -20.87 -3.95 -15.07
N THR A 3 -20.71 -5.21 -14.69
CA THR A 3 -20.21 -5.64 -13.39
C THR A 3 -18.77 -5.15 -13.21
N HIS A 4 -18.55 -4.30 -12.20
CA HIS A 4 -17.21 -3.95 -11.74
C HIS A 4 -16.51 -5.20 -11.23
N LYS A 5 -15.68 -5.84 -12.06
CA LYS A 5 -14.75 -6.87 -11.61
C LYS A 5 -13.73 -6.20 -10.69
N ARG A 6 -14.00 -6.22 -9.39
CA ARG A 6 -12.97 -6.05 -8.37
C ARG A 6 -12.03 -7.24 -8.53
N ASN A 7 -10.87 -7.02 -9.15
CA ASN A 7 -9.81 -8.02 -9.23
C ASN A 7 -9.22 -8.19 -7.82
N PHE A 8 -9.90 -8.97 -6.98
CA PHE A 8 -9.26 -9.56 -5.81
C PHE A 8 -8.23 -10.54 -6.35
N LEU A 9 -6.95 -10.29 -6.07
CA LEU A 9 -5.86 -11.23 -6.31
C LEU A 9 -6.30 -12.58 -5.69
N ARG A 10 -6.35 -13.65 -6.50
CA ARG A 10 -6.76 -14.99 -6.04
C ARG A 10 -5.82 -15.43 -4.91
N ASP A 11 -6.39 -16.16 -3.95
CA ASP A 11 -5.84 -16.59 -2.64
C ASP A 11 -4.46 -17.29 -2.62
N SER A 12 -3.74 -17.38 -3.73
CA SER A 12 -2.45 -18.08 -3.84
C SER A 12 -1.22 -17.17 -4.00
N ASP A 13 -1.36 -15.88 -4.31
CA ASP A 13 -0.20 -14.97 -4.43
C ASP A 13 -0.41 -13.69 -3.61
N TRP A 14 -0.04 -13.73 -2.34
CA TRP A 14 0.05 -12.54 -1.51
C TRP A 14 1.17 -11.66 -2.09
N GLN A 15 0.79 -10.59 -2.78
CA GLN A 15 1.75 -9.65 -3.32
C GLN A 15 2.16 -8.67 -2.22
N TRP A 16 3.45 -8.65 -1.91
CA TRP A 16 4.06 -7.70 -0.99
C TRP A 16 4.83 -6.63 -1.76
N LEU A 17 4.67 -5.38 -1.37
CA LEU A 17 5.53 -4.28 -1.79
C LEU A 17 6.59 -4.02 -0.73
N LYS A 18 7.80 -3.71 -1.18
CA LYS A 18 8.83 -3.12 -0.33
C LYS A 18 8.80 -1.62 -0.52
N LEU A 19 8.52 -0.89 0.56
CA LEU A 19 8.40 0.56 0.55
C LEU A 19 9.55 1.23 1.29
N SER A 20 10.08 2.28 0.68
CA SER A 20 11.06 3.19 1.28
C SER A 20 10.47 4.60 1.39
N GLY A 21 10.61 5.24 2.55
CA GLY A 21 10.06 6.57 2.80
C GLY A 21 10.89 7.70 2.17
N LYS A 22 10.26 8.53 1.33
CA LYS A 22 10.85 9.74 0.74
C LYS A 22 10.79 10.91 1.72
N THR A 23 9.59 11.23 2.17
CA THR A 23 9.31 12.36 3.07
C THR A 23 9.46 11.97 4.54
N ARG A 24 9.45 12.95 5.45
CA ARG A 24 9.36 12.68 6.90
C ARG A 24 8.13 11.81 7.24
N HIS A 25 7.00 12.07 6.58
CA HIS A 25 5.79 11.27 6.81
C HIS A 25 5.99 9.82 6.39
N GLY A 26 6.49 9.58 5.16
CA GLY A 26 6.78 8.24 4.67
C GLY A 26 7.79 7.50 5.55
N LYS A 27 8.90 8.16 5.94
CA LYS A 27 9.93 7.58 6.82
C LYS A 27 9.37 7.17 8.18
N ASN A 28 8.54 8.01 8.80
CA ASN A 28 7.90 7.67 10.06
C ASN A 28 6.98 6.45 9.91
N ARG A 29 6.25 6.34 8.80
CA ARG A 29 5.41 5.16 8.54
C ARG A 29 6.25 3.89 8.42
N ILE A 30 7.34 3.93 7.67
CA ILE A 30 8.26 2.78 7.57
C ILE A 30 8.83 2.41 8.94
N ALA A 31 9.24 3.40 9.75
CA ALA A 31 9.76 3.15 11.09
C ALA A 31 8.72 2.51 12.01
N SER A 32 7.46 2.93 11.95
CA SER A 32 6.39 2.39 12.81
C SER A 32 5.79 1.08 12.33
N HIS A 33 5.80 0.81 11.03
CA HIS A 33 5.02 -0.27 10.42
C HIS A 33 5.83 -1.32 9.66
N GLY A 34 7.12 -1.05 9.44
CA GLY A 34 8.01 -1.87 8.61
C GLY A 34 7.97 -1.48 7.13
N ILE A 35 8.92 -2.07 6.38
CA ILE A 35 9.10 -1.83 4.95
C ILE A 35 8.19 -2.67 4.06
N HIS A 36 7.65 -3.79 4.56
CA HIS A 36 6.81 -4.68 3.77
C HIS A 36 5.34 -4.33 3.92
N TRP A 37 4.64 -4.19 2.81
CA TRP A 37 3.24 -3.79 2.76
C TRP A 37 2.46 -4.71 1.83
N LEU A 38 1.40 -5.31 2.34
CA LEU A 38 0.58 -6.26 1.60
C LEU A 38 -0.36 -5.52 0.65
N VAL A 39 -0.34 -5.88 -0.64
CA VAL A 39 -1.31 -5.39 -1.62
C VAL A 39 -2.66 -6.05 -1.35
N GLN A 40 -3.66 -5.23 -1.02
CA GLN A 40 -5.05 -5.65 -0.81
C GLN A 40 -5.90 -5.46 -2.06
N ALA A 41 -5.61 -4.45 -2.88
CA ALA A 41 -6.29 -4.22 -4.14
C ALA A 41 -5.41 -3.45 -5.13
N ASP A 42 -5.62 -3.71 -6.42
CA ASP A 42 -5.12 -2.92 -7.53
C ASP A 42 -6.26 -2.05 -8.08
N GLY A 43 -6.05 -0.74 -8.17
CA GLY A 43 -7.09 0.18 -8.62
C GLY A 43 -6.58 1.59 -8.89
N THR A 44 -7.39 2.58 -8.55
CA THR A 44 -7.06 3.99 -8.74
C THR A 44 -7.36 4.82 -7.48
N PHE A 45 -6.51 5.82 -7.24
CA PHE A 45 -6.70 6.81 -6.20
C PHE A 45 -6.64 8.20 -6.82
N LYS A 46 -7.72 8.98 -6.67
CA LYS A 46 -7.87 10.31 -7.29
C LYS A 46 -7.57 10.30 -8.81
N GLY A 47 -8.04 9.27 -9.51
CA GLY A 47 -7.85 9.10 -10.95
C GLY A 47 -6.49 8.54 -11.38
N ASN A 48 -5.54 8.36 -10.46
CA ASN A 48 -4.21 7.82 -10.76
C ASN A 48 -4.12 6.33 -10.41
N PRO A 49 -3.39 5.51 -11.18
CA PRO A 49 -3.14 4.11 -10.84
C PRO A 49 -2.47 3.96 -9.47
N ALA A 50 -3.03 3.10 -8.61
CA ALA A 50 -2.59 2.93 -7.23
C ALA A 50 -2.86 1.51 -6.71
N TRP A 51 -2.11 1.11 -5.68
CA TRP A 51 -2.40 -0.07 -4.87
C TRP A 51 -2.97 0.34 -3.53
N LEU A 52 -4.03 -0.32 -3.07
CA LEU A 52 -4.43 -0.29 -1.67
C LEU A 52 -3.54 -1.29 -0.93
N VAL A 53 -2.79 -0.83 0.06
CA VAL A 53 -1.88 -1.66 0.84
C VAL A 53 -2.22 -1.64 2.33
N SER A 54 -1.83 -2.69 3.03
CA SER A 54 -1.86 -2.77 4.49
C SER A 54 -0.45 -3.01 5.04
N SER A 55 -0.12 -2.37 6.16
CA SER A 55 1.17 -2.57 6.81
C SER A 55 1.36 -4.01 7.30
N MET A 56 2.62 -4.47 7.31
CA MET A 56 3.00 -5.75 7.92
C MET A 56 2.84 -5.73 9.45
N HIS A 57 3.22 -4.61 10.09
CA HIS A 57 3.15 -4.48 11.54
C HIS A 57 2.12 -3.44 11.97
N LYS A 58 1.57 -3.68 13.17
CA LYS A 58 0.81 -2.69 13.92
C LYS A 58 1.75 -1.61 14.42
N SER A 59 1.26 -0.38 14.47
CA SER A 59 1.95 0.68 15.23
C SER A 59 1.96 0.35 16.73
N ASP A 60 2.73 1.12 17.51
CA ASP A 60 2.75 1.04 18.98
C ASP A 60 1.38 1.23 19.63
N LYS A 61 0.40 1.79 18.89
CA LYS A 61 -0.98 1.96 19.34
C LYS A 61 -1.89 0.78 19.00
N GLY A 62 -1.37 -0.26 18.35
CA GLY A 62 -2.09 -1.52 18.09
C GLY A 62 -2.81 -1.62 16.74
N ASP A 63 -2.71 -0.59 15.88
CA ASP A 63 -3.41 -0.54 14.60
C ASP A 63 -2.49 -0.75 13.39
N PHE A 64 -3.00 -1.49 12.40
CA PHE A 64 -2.42 -1.55 11.05
C PHE A 64 -2.76 -0.27 10.27
N ASP A 65 -1.83 0.18 9.44
CA ASP A 65 -2.08 1.27 8.51
C ASP A 65 -2.54 0.71 7.16
N ARG A 66 -3.59 1.30 6.61
CA ARG A 66 -4.08 1.00 5.25
C ARG A 66 -4.09 2.28 4.45
N ARG A 67 -3.52 2.24 3.25
CA ARG A 67 -3.41 3.42 2.40
C ARG A 67 -3.28 3.09 0.92
N TRP A 68 -3.59 4.07 0.10
CA TRP A 68 -3.30 4.03 -1.32
C TRP A 68 -1.87 4.50 -1.57
N ILE A 69 -1.12 3.72 -2.36
CA ILE A 69 0.22 4.08 -2.86
C ILE A 69 0.13 4.20 -4.37
N LEU A 70 0.54 5.35 -4.92
CA LEU A 70 0.55 5.55 -6.36
C LEU A 70 1.61 4.66 -6.99
N LYS A 71 1.27 4.00 -8.10
CA LYS A 71 2.23 3.14 -8.82
C LYS A 71 3.38 3.93 -9.43
N GLN A 72 3.15 5.22 -9.68
CA GLN A 72 4.12 6.13 -10.28
C GLN A 72 4.17 7.41 -9.47
N ASN A 73 5.38 7.88 -9.17
CA ASN A 73 5.65 9.17 -8.51
C ASN A 73 4.85 9.38 -7.22
N ASP A 74 4.70 8.34 -6.39
CA ASP A 74 4.10 8.53 -5.07
C ASP A 74 4.89 9.58 -4.27
N PRO A 75 4.21 10.58 -3.67
CA PRO A 75 4.89 11.69 -3.01
C PRO A 75 5.66 11.25 -1.77
N ASP A 76 5.19 10.22 -1.07
CA ASP A 76 5.71 9.81 0.23
C ASP A 76 6.61 8.57 0.14
N PHE A 77 6.42 7.72 -0.87
CA PHE A 77 7.07 6.41 -0.94
C PHE A 77 7.78 6.14 -2.27
N VAL A 78 8.89 5.39 -2.20
CA VAL A 78 9.46 4.63 -3.32
C VAL A 78 8.99 3.19 -3.17
N VAL A 79 8.51 2.60 -4.27
CA VAL A 79 8.24 1.16 -4.36
C VAL A 79 9.48 0.51 -4.97
N GLU A 80 10.04 -0.48 -4.27
CA GLU A 80 11.20 -1.28 -4.70
C GLU A 80 10.78 -2.63 -5.28
#